data_AF-A0AAN8IZ17-F1
#
_entry.id   AF-A0AAN8IZ17-F1
#
_cell.length_a   1.000
_cell.length_b   1.000
_cell.length_c   1.000
_cell.angle_alpha   90.00
_cell.angle_beta   90.00
_cell.angle_gamma   90.00
#
_symmetry.space_group_name_H-M   'P 1'
#
loop_
_entity.id
_entity.type
_entity.pdbx_description
1 polymer ?
#
loop_
_entity_poly.entity_id
_entity_poly.type
_entity_poly.pdbx_seq_one_letter_code
_entity_poly.pdbx_strand_id
1 'polypeptide(L)'
;MIQRDGEIKLEGRLMIPNSWLIFSILGLDGEWLELPVKDWENFSDFSKLCKFATKIKVVNDIAKRGIKLTQDFIGNSHDEEQRQCLLQVVEYHRELFPGYKKSTLANLNC
;
A
#
# COMPACT_ATOMS: atom_id res chain seq x y z
N MET A 1 -5.71 25.72 -11.65
CA MET A 1 -6.32 26.85 -10.92
C MET A 1 -6.21 26.52 -9.44
N ILE A 2 -5.34 27.23 -8.72
CA ILE A 2 -5.06 26.98 -7.29
C ILE A 2 -6.21 27.57 -6.49
N GLN A 3 -7.00 26.73 -5.80
CA GLN A 3 -7.87 27.20 -4.73
C GLN A 3 -7.12 27.03 -3.42
N ARG A 4 -6.73 28.19 -2.88
CA ARG A 4 -6.40 28.40 -1.47
C ARG A 4 -7.74 28.43 -0.73
N ASP A 5 -7.95 27.46 0.16
CA ASP A 5 -8.69 27.62 1.42
C ASP A 5 -8.39 26.38 2.27
N GLY A 6 -7.65 26.61 3.35
CA GLY A 6 -7.02 25.60 4.19
C GLY A 6 -7.94 25.05 5.26
N GLU A 7 -9.03 24.39 4.85
CA GLU A 7 -9.69 23.38 5.69
C GLU A 7 -9.58 22.05 4.97
N ILE A 8 -8.58 21.25 5.37
CA ILE A 8 -8.59 19.83 5.06
C ILE A 8 -9.75 19.25 5.88
N LYS A 9 -10.94 19.16 5.29
CA LYS A 9 -11.98 18.27 5.79
C LYS A 9 -11.45 16.85 5.71
N LEU A 10 -10.92 16.37 6.83
CA LEU A 10 -10.55 14.97 7.06
C LEU A 10 -11.83 14.13 7.22
N GLU A 11 -12.73 14.18 6.24
CA GLU A 11 -13.89 13.30 6.21
C GLU A 11 -13.43 11.91 5.74
N GLY A 12 -13.35 10.97 6.69
CA GLY A 12 -13.53 9.55 6.41
C GLY A 12 -12.28 8.69 6.30
N ARG A 13 -11.88 8.12 7.44
CA ARG A 13 -11.00 6.93 7.60
C ARG A 13 -9.55 7.05 7.08
N LEU A 14 -8.74 7.83 7.78
CA LEU A 14 -7.28 7.61 7.80
C LEU A 14 -6.90 6.26 8.45
N MET A 15 -7.80 5.69 9.26
CA MET A 15 -7.65 4.40 9.91
C MET A 15 -8.57 3.36 9.25
N ILE A 16 -8.02 2.54 8.37
CA ILE A 16 -8.64 1.26 7.97
C ILE A 16 -8.49 0.24 9.10
N PRO A 17 -9.31 -0.83 9.18
CA PRO A 17 -9.27 -1.81 10.28
C PRO A 17 -7.86 -2.36 10.57
N ASN A 18 -7.06 -2.56 9.52
CA ASN A 18 -5.69 -3.06 9.63
C ASN A 18 -4.68 -2.03 10.16
N SER A 19 -5.04 -0.74 10.26
CA SER A 19 -4.17 0.31 10.82
C SER A 19 -3.93 0.10 12.30
N TRP A 20 -4.86 -0.55 13.01
CA TRP A 20 -4.72 -0.90 14.42
C TRP A 20 -3.69 -2.01 14.68
N LEU A 21 -3.31 -2.77 13.65
CA LEU A 21 -2.34 -3.86 13.77
C LEU A 21 -1.00 -3.36 14.34
N ILE A 22 -0.56 -2.16 13.95
CA ILE A 22 0.69 -1.60 14.45
C ILE A 22 0.62 -1.29 15.95
N PHE A 23 -0.53 -0.86 16.45
CA PHE A 23 -0.78 -0.62 17.87
C PHE A 23 -0.78 -1.94 18.64
N SER A 24 -1.43 -2.98 18.10
CA SER A 24 -1.43 -4.32 18.71
C SER A 24 -0.02 -4.94 18.74
N ILE A 25 0.78 -4.81 17.66
CA ILE A 25 2.15 -5.31 17.59
C ILE A 25 3.06 -4.61 18.62
N LEU A 26 2.85 -3.31 18.82
CA LEU A 26 3.67 -2.49 19.72
C LEU A 26 3.12 -2.42 21.16
N GLY A 27 1.94 -2.99 21.41
CA GLY A 27 1.27 -2.94 22.71
C GLY A 27 0.86 -1.53 23.14
N LEU A 28 0.34 -0.73 22.21
CA LEU A 28 -0.05 0.68 22.43
C LEU A 28 -1.58 0.79 22.53
N ASP A 29 -2.08 1.67 23.39
CA ASP A 29 -3.52 1.92 23.59
C ASP A 29 -4.14 2.86 22.53
N GLY A 30 -3.36 3.82 22.05
CA GLY A 30 -3.79 4.84 21.11
C GLY A 30 -4.61 5.99 21.71
N GLU A 31 -4.72 6.11 23.04
CA GLU A 31 -5.55 7.14 23.71
C GLU A 31 -5.13 8.57 23.30
N TRP A 32 -3.84 8.78 23.06
CA TRP A 32 -3.28 10.04 22.62
C TRP A 32 -3.75 10.49 21.22
N LEU A 33 -4.32 9.59 20.39
CA LEU A 33 -4.86 9.94 19.07
C LEU A 33 -6.10 10.85 19.15
N GLU A 34 -6.82 10.83 20.27
CA GLU A 34 -8.00 11.68 20.50
C GLU A 34 -7.61 13.12 20.90
N LEU A 35 -6.34 13.33 21.26
CA LEU A 35 -5.81 14.62 21.66
C LEU A 35 -5.30 15.43 20.46
N PRO A 36 -5.21 16.76 20.59
CA PRO A 36 -4.60 17.60 19.54
C PRO A 36 -3.17 17.16 19.21
N VAL A 37 -2.82 17.18 17.92
CA VAL A 37 -1.50 16.74 17.42
C VAL A 37 -0.32 17.43 18.12
N LYS A 38 -0.48 18.70 18.50
CA LYS A 38 0.52 19.48 19.26
C LYS A 38 0.91 18.83 20.60
N ASP A 39 0.04 18.01 21.16
CA ASP A 39 0.22 17.38 22.47
C ASP A 39 0.80 15.97 22.35
N TRP A 40 0.86 15.39 21.14
CA TRP A 40 1.31 14.01 20.89
C TRP A 40 2.76 13.76 21.30
N GLU A 41 3.63 14.77 21.14
CA GLU A 41 5.06 14.65 21.51
C GLU A 41 5.28 14.38 23.00
N ASN A 42 4.29 14.69 23.84
CA ASN A 42 4.34 14.43 25.28
C ASN A 42 4.11 12.95 25.63
N PHE A 43 3.62 12.14 24.68
CA PHE A 43 3.27 10.74 24.92
C PHE A 43 4.41 9.80 24.57
N SER A 44 4.80 8.96 25.54
CA SER A 44 5.87 7.98 25.33
C SER A 44 5.53 6.97 24.21
N ASP A 45 4.24 6.68 24.04
CA ASP A 45 3.71 5.76 23.04
C ASP A 45 3.79 6.32 21.62
N PHE A 46 3.55 7.61 21.45
CA PHE A 46 3.83 8.31 20.20
C PHE A 46 5.33 8.22 19.84
N SER A 47 6.22 8.49 20.81
CA SER A 47 7.67 8.39 20.58
C SER A 47 8.11 6.96 20.18
N LYS A 48 7.54 5.93 20.82
CA LYS A 48 7.79 4.52 20.46
C LYS A 48 7.31 4.22 19.04
N LEU A 49 6.09 4.65 18.69
CA LEU A 49 5.51 4.45 17.37
C LEU A 49 6.35 5.13 16.28
N CYS A 50 6.80 6.38 16.49
CA CYS A 50 7.68 7.08 15.56
C CYS A 50 9.00 6.33 15.36
N LYS A 51 9.66 5.91 16.45
CA LYS A 51 10.92 5.14 16.37
C LYS A 51 10.75 3.84 15.62
N PHE A 52 9.60 3.17 15.77
CA PHE A 52 9.30 1.96 15.02
C PHE A 52 9.07 2.28 13.54
N ALA A 53 8.22 3.27 13.23
CA ALA A 53 7.90 3.67 11.87
C ALA A 53 9.14 4.08 11.06
N THR A 54 10.08 4.82 11.66
CA THR A 54 11.35 5.20 11.00
C THR A 54 12.25 4.00 10.69
N LYS A 55 12.12 2.90 11.45
CA LYS A 55 12.88 1.65 11.21
C LYS A 55 12.23 0.73 10.18
N ILE A 56 10.95 0.95 9.85
CA ILE A 56 10.31 0.23 8.76
C ILE A 56 11.02 0.64 7.48
N LYS A 57 11.77 -0.30 6.90
CA LYS A 57 12.35 -0.11 5.58
C LYS A 57 11.18 0.06 4.62
N VAL A 58 10.93 1.30 4.18
CA VAL A 58 10.00 1.56 3.08
C VAL A 58 10.66 1.03 1.83
N VAL A 59 10.52 -0.27 1.60
CA VAL A 59 11.00 -0.86 0.37
C VAL A 59 10.01 -0.42 -0.67
N ASN A 60 10.48 0.42 -1.59
CA ASN A 60 9.78 0.77 -2.82
C ASN A 60 9.62 -0.47 -3.74
N ASP A 61 9.55 -1.68 -3.20
CA ASP A 61 9.44 -2.91 -3.98
C ASP A 61 8.09 -2.99 -4.66
N ILE A 62 7.02 -2.51 -4.01
CA ILE A 62 5.69 -2.49 -4.63
C ILE A 62 5.68 -1.51 -5.81
N ALA A 63 6.18 -0.28 -5.65
CA ALA A 63 6.18 0.66 -6.78
C ALA A 63 7.24 0.31 -7.83
N LYS A 64 8.41 -0.22 -7.46
CA LYS A 64 9.37 -0.79 -8.43
C LYS A 64 8.76 -1.97 -9.21
N ARG A 65 8.02 -2.85 -8.54
CA ARG A 65 7.29 -3.96 -9.18
C ARG A 65 6.22 -3.44 -10.11
N GLY A 66 5.44 -2.43 -9.71
CA GLY A 66 4.45 -1.78 -10.56
C GLY A 66 5.08 -1.13 -11.79
N ILE A 67 6.15 -0.34 -11.61
CA ILE A 67 6.90 0.27 -12.72
C ILE A 67 7.43 -0.81 -13.67
N LYS A 68 8.04 -1.87 -13.13
CA LYS A 68 8.57 -2.97 -13.93
C LYS A 68 7.48 -3.68 -14.73
N LEU A 69 6.35 -3.97 -14.09
CA LEU A 69 5.18 -4.55 -14.74
C LEU A 69 4.68 -3.64 -15.88
N THR A 70 4.53 -2.34 -15.64
CA THR A 70 4.13 -1.40 -16.70
C THR A 70 5.15 -1.38 -17.85
N GLN A 71 6.45 -1.32 -17.54
CA GLN A 71 7.51 -1.34 -18.56
C GLN A 71 7.49 -2.61 -19.41
N ASP A 72 7.26 -3.77 -18.80
CA ASP A 72 7.28 -5.06 -19.51
C ASP A 72 6.09 -5.21 -20.48
N PHE A 73 4.96 -4.53 -20.22
CA PHE A 73 3.71 -4.73 -20.97
C PHE A 73 3.19 -3.48 -21.70
N ILE A 74 3.84 -2.32 -21.57
CA ILE A 74 3.38 -1.08 -22.22
C ILE A 74 3.25 -1.21 -23.75
N GLY A 75 4.11 -2.03 -24.38
CA GLY A 75 4.09 -2.30 -25.82
C GLY A 75 2.99 -3.29 -26.27
N ASN A 76 2.28 -3.92 -25.34
CA ASN A 76 1.22 -4.89 -25.62
C ASN A 76 -0.18 -4.27 -25.63
N SER A 77 -0.27 -2.94 -25.52
CA SER A 77 -1.52 -2.19 -25.45
C SER A 77 -1.44 -0.93 -26.32
N HIS A 78 -2.52 -0.60 -27.03
CA HIS A 78 -2.57 0.59 -27.89
C HIS A 78 -3.11 1.82 -27.16
N ASP A 79 -3.98 1.60 -26.17
CA ASP A 79 -4.61 2.65 -25.36
C ASP A 79 -4.47 2.35 -23.86
N GLU A 80 -4.88 3.32 -23.04
CA GLU A 80 -4.76 3.21 -21.58
C GLU A 80 -5.73 2.22 -20.96
N GLU A 81 -6.95 2.11 -21.48
CA GLU A 81 -7.96 1.20 -20.94
C GLU A 81 -7.52 -0.25 -21.11
N GLN A 82 -7.06 -0.61 -22.31
CA GLN A 82 -6.50 -1.92 -22.60
C GLN A 82 -5.28 -2.21 -21.71
N ARG A 83 -4.45 -1.21 -21.45
CA ARG A 83 -3.27 -1.35 -20.59
C ARG A 83 -3.65 -1.66 -19.15
N GLN A 84 -4.59 -0.92 -18.57
CA GLN A 84 -5.03 -1.17 -17.20
C GLN A 84 -5.63 -2.57 -17.06
N CYS A 85 -6.48 -2.98 -18.01
CA CYS A 85 -7.03 -4.34 -18.06
C CYS A 85 -5.91 -5.40 -18.14
N LEU A 86 -4.93 -5.21 -19.02
CA LEU A 86 -3.81 -6.13 -19.18
C LEU A 86 -2.99 -6.28 -17.90
N LEU A 87 -2.67 -5.17 -17.22
CA LEU A 87 -1.89 -5.23 -15.98
C LEU A 87 -2.63 -5.99 -14.87
N GLN A 88 -3.94 -5.80 -14.75
CA GLN A 88 -4.77 -6.54 -13.79
C GLN A 88 -4.80 -8.05 -14.10
N VAL A 89 -4.98 -8.42 -15.37
CA VAL A 89 -4.98 -9.83 -15.79
C VAL A 89 -3.64 -10.49 -15.52
N VAL A 90 -2.53 -9.79 -15.78
CA VAL A 90 -1.18 -10.31 -15.53
C VAL A 90 -0.93 -10.53 -14.05
N GLU A 91 -1.31 -9.59 -13.17
CA GLU A 91 -1.15 -9.77 -11.73
C GLU A 91 -2.06 -10.90 -11.20
N TYR A 92 -3.31 -10.97 -11.64
CA TYR A 92 -4.21 -12.07 -11.31
C TYR A 92 -3.65 -13.44 -11.72
N HIS A 93 -3.10 -13.54 -12.94
CA HIS A 93 -2.44 -14.76 -13.40
C HIS A 93 -1.20 -15.11 -12.54
N ARG A 94 -0.40 -14.12 -12.11
CA ARG A 94 0.76 -14.34 -11.23
C ARG A 94 0.35 -14.85 -9.84
N GLU A 95 -0.80 -14.40 -9.32
CA GLU A 95 -1.37 -14.91 -8.07
C GLU A 95 -1.84 -16.36 -8.20
N LEU A 96 -2.50 -16.71 -9.32
CA LEU A 96 -2.96 -18.07 -9.58
C LEU A 96 -1.82 -19.07 -9.81
N PHE A 97 -0.72 -18.63 -10.44
CA PHE A 97 0.40 -19.48 -10.79
C PHE A 97 1.71 -18.94 -10.19
N PRO A 98 1.94 -19.15 -8.88
CA PRO A 98 3.17 -18.75 -8.20
C PRO A 98 4.33 -19.66 -8.64
N GLY A 99 4.87 -19.37 -9.82
CA GLY A 99 5.98 -20.09 -10.43
C GLY A 99 5.91 -20.10 -11.96
N TYR A 100 6.82 -19.37 -12.61
CA TYR A 100 6.98 -19.29 -14.07
C TYR A 100 7.52 -20.58 -14.73
N LYS A 101 7.22 -21.75 -14.17
CA LYS A 101 7.70 -23.03 -14.70
C LYS A 101 6.69 -23.54 -15.72
N LYS A 102 7.17 -24.01 -16.87
CA LYS A 102 6.32 -24.70 -17.87
C LYS A 102 5.52 -25.86 -17.27
N SER A 103 6.05 -26.52 -16.25
CA SER A 103 5.37 -27.58 -15.51
C SER A 103 4.09 -27.11 -14.79
N THR A 104 4.01 -25.84 -14.40
CA THR A 104 2.82 -25.25 -13.77
C THR A 104 1.68 -25.12 -14.78
N LEU A 105 2.01 -24.83 -16.04
CA LEU A 105 1.04 -24.71 -17.14
C LEU A 105 0.53 -26.07 -17.63
N ALA A 106 1.27 -27.15 -17.39
CA ALA A 106 0.87 -28.50 -17.79
C ALA A 106 -0.28 -29.09 -16.94
N ASN A 107 -0.53 -28.52 -15.75
CA ASN A 107 -1.62 -28.96 -14.85
C ASN A 107 -2.91 -28.16 -15.03
N LEU A 108 -2.93 -27.19 -15.95
CA LEU A 108 -4.14 -26.51 -16.37
C LEU A 108 -4.86 -27.41 -17.38
N ASN A 109 -5.84 -28.17 -16.91
CA ASN A 109 -6.79 -28.87 -17.78
C ASN A 109 -7.64 -27.81 -18.51
N CYS A 110 -7.25 -27.48 -19.74
CA CYS A 110 -8.10 -26.80 -20.71
C CYS A 110 -9.01 -27.82 -21.41
#